data_AF-A0A7V9FJK8-F1
#
_entry.id   AF-A0A7V9FJK8-F1
#
_cell.length_a   1.000
_cell.length_b   1.000
_cell.length_c   1.000
_cell.angle_alpha   90.00
_cell.angle_beta   90.00
_cell.angle_gamma   90.00
#
_symmetry.space_group_name_H-M   'P 1'
#
loop_
_entity.id
_entity.type
_entity.pdbx_description
1 polymer ?
#
loop_
_entity_poly.entity_id
_entity_poly.type
_entity_poly.pdbx_seq_one_letter_code
_entity_poly.pdbx_strand_id
1 'polypeptide(L)' 'MMTVPARTAEWNCTRCGTTNRKLVPSATTRTSDRCTHCGAGHQVEVDVRPVRWNARLDG' A
#
# COMPACT_ATOMS: atom_id res chain seq x y z
N MET A 1 -0.20 -8.08 26.50
CA MET A 1 -0.18 -7.30 25.24
C MET A 1 -1.16 -7.95 24.28
N MET A 2 -2.15 -7.20 23.76
CA MET A 2 -3.02 -7.71 22.69
C MET A 2 -2.35 -7.41 21.35
N THR A 3 -2.15 -8.44 20.51
CA THR A 3 -1.61 -8.28 19.17
C THR A 3 -2.70 -7.73 18.25
N VAL A 4 -2.42 -6.63 17.55
CA VAL A 4 -3.32 -6.13 16.49
C VAL A 4 -3.08 -6.98 15.24
N PRO A 5 -4.11 -7.63 14.67
CA PRO A 5 -3.93 -8.40 13.45
C PRO A 5 -3.50 -7.47 12.31
N ALA A 6 -2.46 -7.85 11.56
CA ALA A 6 -1.90 -7.05 10.48
C ALA A 6 -1.95 -7.78 9.13
N ARG A 7 -1.93 -7.01 8.04
CA ARG A 7 -1.84 -7.50 6.68
C ARG A 7 -0.84 -6.69 5.88
N THR A 8 -0.32 -7.27 4.80
CA THR A 8 0.59 -6.58 3.88
C THR A 8 -0.20 -5.91 2.77
N ALA A 9 -0.03 -4.59 2.63
CA ALA A 9 -0.43 -3.85 1.46
C ALA A 9 0.68 -3.94 0.39
N GLU A 10 0.57 -4.88 -0.53
CA GLU A 10 1.42 -4.94 -1.73
C GLU A 10 0.80 -4.09 -2.85
N TRP A 11 1.57 -3.18 -3.42
CA TRP A 11 1.11 -2.26 -4.48
C TRP A 11 2.24 -1.93 -5.46
N ASN A 12 1.89 -1.63 -6.71
CA ASN A 12 2.88 -1.22 -7.72
C ASN A 12 2.91 0.31 -7.82
N CYS A 13 4.11 0.88 -7.84
CA CYS A 13 4.28 2.30 -8.07
C CYS A 13 3.79 2.66 -9.47
N THR A 14 2.81 3.56 -9.55
CA THR A 14 2.25 4.00 -10.84
C THR A 14 3.19 4.95 -11.59
N ARG A 15 4.30 5.37 -10.96
CA ARG A 15 5.36 6.18 -11.58
C ARG A 15 6.51 5.36 -12.16
N CYS A 16 7.07 4.40 -11.41
CA CYS A 16 8.26 3.66 -11.83
C CYS A 16 8.06 2.14 -11.97
N GLY A 17 6.85 1.62 -11.70
CA GLY A 17 6.51 0.21 -11.85
C GLY A 17 6.98 -0.73 -10.72
N THR A 18 7.83 -0.25 -9.81
CA THR A 18 8.35 -1.06 -8.68
C THR A 18 7.24 -1.54 -7.76
N THR A 19 7.30 -2.80 -7.33
CA THR A 19 6.43 -3.34 -6.28
C THR A 19 6.89 -2.89 -4.89
N ASN A 20 5.97 -2.36 -4.09
CA ASN A 20 6.17 -1.90 -2.72
C ASN A 20 5.30 -2.72 -1.77
N ARG A 21 5.70 -2.77 -0.49
CA ARG A 21 4.98 -3.50 0.56
C ARG A 21 4.97 -2.69 1.85
N LYS A 22 3.79 -2.50 2.43
CA LYS A 22 3.62 -1.86 3.73
C LYS A 22 2.81 -2.73 4.67
N LEU A 23 3.29 -2.95 5.89
CA LEU A 23 2.52 -3.64 6.92
C LEU A 23 1.49 -2.66 7.51
N VAL A 24 0.22 -3.06 7.52
CA VAL A 24 -0.89 -2.25 8.02
C VAL A 24 -1.81 -3.07 8.92
N PRO A 25 -2.55 -2.44 9.85
CA PRO A 25 -3.63 -3.12 10.56
C PRO A 25 -4.63 -3.77 9.58
N SER A 26 -5.19 -4.92 9.96
CA SER A 26 -6.07 -5.69 9.07
C SER A 26 -7.34 -4.94 8.68
N ALA A 27 -7.81 -4.03 9.53
CA ALA A 27 -8.97 -3.18 9.28
C ALA A 27 -8.67 -1.98 8.36
N THR A 28 -7.40 -1.67 8.07
CA THR A 28 -7.03 -0.53 7.24
C THR A 28 -7.45 -0.77 5.79
N THR A 29 -8.34 0.05 5.23
CA THR A 29 -8.75 -0.03 3.81
C THR A 29 -8.00 0.94 2.91
N ARG A 30 -7.33 1.95 3.49
CA ARG A 30 -6.55 2.97 2.80
C ARG A 30 -5.34 3.41 3.64
N THR A 31 -4.21 3.66 2.99
CA THR A 31 -3.01 4.19 3.65
C THR A 31 -2.17 5.02 2.67
N SER A 32 -1.39 5.98 3.17
CA SER A 32 -0.35 6.65 2.37
C SER A 32 0.96 5.88 2.47
N ASP A 33 1.70 5.75 1.38
CA ASP A 33 3.02 5.13 1.36
C ASP A 33 3.94 5.83 0.35
N ARG A 34 5.26 5.66 0.48
CA ARG A 34 6.24 6.18 -0.49
C ARG A 34 6.92 5.03 -1.20
N CYS A 35 7.13 5.19 -2.50
CA CYS A 35 7.87 4.19 -3.26
C CYS A 35 9.32 4.08 -2.74
N THR A 36 9.76 2.86 -2.44
CA THR A 36 11.12 2.58 -1.94
C THR A 36 12.21 2.84 -2.97
N HIS A 37 11.85 2.91 -4.26
CA HIS A 37 12.78 3.17 -5.35
C HIS A 37 12.84 4.65 -5.76
N CYS A 38 11.70 5.26 -6.11
CA CYS A 38 11.67 6.65 -6.62
C CYS A 38 11.21 7.70 -5.60
N GLY A 39 10.79 7.30 -4.40
CA GLY A 39 10.36 8.21 -3.33
C GLY A 39 8.97 8.85 -3.51
N ALA A 40 8.29 8.64 -4.64
CA ALA A 40 6.98 9.24 -4.90
C ALA A 40 5.91 8.76 -3.90
N GLY A 41 5.12 9.71 -3.37
CA GLY A 41 4.00 9.44 -2.45
C GLY A 41 2.78 8.90 -3.18
N HIS A 42 2.09 7.94 -2.56
CA HIS A 42 0.88 7.33 -3.10
C HIS A 42 -0.17 7.11 -2.01
N GLN A 43 -1.44 7.32 -2.37
CA GLN A 43 -2.59 6.71 -1.70
C GLN A 43 -2.75 5.27 -2.17
N VAL A 44 -2.75 4.34 -1.22
CA VAL A 44 -2.88 2.90 -1.47
C VAL A 44 -4.18 2.41 -0.83
N GLU A 45 -5.09 1.85 -1.63
CA GLU A 45 -6.42 1.39 -1.22
C GLU A 45 -6.60 -0.11 -1.51
N VAL A 46 -7.33 -0.82 -0.65
CA VAL A 46 -7.59 -2.24 -0.89
C VAL A 46 -8.40 -2.43 -2.17
N ASP A 47 -8.01 -3.40 -3.00
CA ASP A 47 -8.75 -3.77 -4.19
C ASP A 47 -9.84 -4.81 -3.88
N VAL A 48 -10.88 -4.85 -4.72
CA VAL A 48 -12.08 -5.69 -4.57
C VAL A 48 -11.75 -7.19 -4.67
N ARG A 49 -10.64 -7.55 -5.33
CA ARG A 49 -10.08 -8.90 -5.39
C ARG A 49 -8.63 -8.85 -4.90
N PRO A 50 -8.31 -9.39 -3.71
CA PRO A 50 -7.12 -8.99 -2.96
C PRO A 50 -5.86 -9.72 -3.45
N VAL A 51 -5.45 -9.50 -4.70
CA VAL A 51 -4.09 -9.87 -5.11
C VAL A 51 -3.15 -8.69 -4.82
N ARG A 52 -3.57 -7.44 -5.09
CA ARG A 52 -2.77 -6.22 -4.87
C ARG A 52 -3.66 -5.03 -4.52
N TRP A 53 -3.11 -4.04 -3.83
CA TRP A 53 -3.78 -2.78 -3.52
C TRP A 53 -3.61 -1.77 -4.67
N ASN A 54 -4.63 -0.94 -4.88
CA ASN A 54 -4.63 0.11 -5.88
C ASN A 54 -3.87 1.33 -5.36
N ALA A 55 -2.89 1.80 -6.12
CA ALA A 55 -2.12 3.01 -5.78
C ALA A 55 -2.49 4.18 -6.71
N ARG A 56 -2.56 5.38 -6.15
CA ARG A 56 -2.71 6.65 -6.88
C ARG A 56 -1.64 7.63 -6.42
N LEU A 57 -1.05 8.38 -7.33
CA LEU A 57 -0.06 9.40 -6.98
C LEU A 57 -0.67 10.46 -6.05
N ASP A 58 0.03 10.75 -4.97
CA ASP A 58 -0.22 11.97 -4.21
C ASP A 58 0.30 13.15 -5.04
N GLY A 59 -0.57 14.10 -5.35
CA GLY A 59 -0.24 15.33 -6.07
C GLY A 59 0.69 16.25 -5.27
#